data_AF-A0A354FPH1-F1
#
_entry.id   AF-A0A354FPH1-F1
#
_cell.length_a   1.000
_cell.length_b   1.000
_cell.length_c   1.000
_cell.angle_alpha   90.00
_cell.angle_beta   90.00
_cell.angle_gamma   90.00
#
_symmetry.space_group_name_H-M   'P 1'
#
loop_
_entity.id
_entity.type
_entity.pdbx_description
1 polymer ?
#
loop_
_entity_poly.entity_id
_entity_poly.type
_entity_poly.pdbx_seq_one_letter_code
_entity_poly.pdbx_strand_id
1 'polypeptide(L)' 'VKPSFARNCLMARRLVERGVRFVQLYDRGWDSHTDMDREHRRQCGAADRPIAALIADLKQRGLLD' A
#
# COMPACT_ATOMS: atom_id res chain seq x y z
N VAL A 1 -8.36 -3.45 16.37
CA VAL A 1 -7.76 -3.86 15.07
C VAL A 1 -6.46 -3.10 14.88
N LYS A 2 -5.35 -3.77 14.57
CA LYS A 2 -4.02 -3.13 14.42
C LYS A 2 -3.94 -2.35 13.08
N PRO A 3 -3.50 -1.08 13.07
CA PRO A 3 -3.21 -0.36 11.83
C PRO A 3 -2.11 -1.05 11.02
N SER A 4 -2.25 -1.08 9.69
CA SER A 4 -1.23 -1.61 8.78
C SER A 4 -1.36 -1.00 7.39
N PHE A 5 -0.25 -0.93 6.65
CA PHE A 5 -0.24 -0.48 5.26
C PHE A 5 -1.14 -1.35 4.36
N ALA A 6 -1.17 -2.66 4.61
CA ALA A 6 -2.12 -3.60 3.98
C ALA A 6 -3.59 -3.17 4.11
N ARG A 7 -3.99 -2.72 5.31
CA ARG A 7 -5.34 -2.24 5.55
C ARG A 7 -5.60 -0.91 4.83
N ASN A 8 -4.59 -0.05 4.72
CA ASN A 8 -4.70 1.20 3.98
C ASN A 8 -4.92 0.92 2.48
N CYS A 9 -4.23 -0.05 1.89
CA CYS A 9 -4.46 -0.49 0.51
C CYS A 9 -5.90 -0.97 0.30
N LEU A 10 -6.45 -1.79 1.20
CA LEU A 10 -7.85 -2.23 1.12
C LEU A 10 -8.84 -1.06 1.24
N MET A 11 -8.52 -0.05 2.05
CA MET A 11 -9.34 1.16 2.14
C MET A 11 -9.25 1.99 0.85
N ALA A 12 -8.06 2.14 0.27
CA ALA A 12 -7.85 2.84 -0.99
C ALA A 12 -8.72 2.24 -2.10
N ARG A 13 -8.71 0.91 -2.25
CA ARG A 13 -9.62 0.20 -3.18
C ARG A 13 -11.09 0.59 -2.97
N ARG A 14 -11.56 0.57 -1.72
CA ARG A 14 -12.96 0.90 -1.37
C ARG A 14 -13.33 2.36 -1.62
N LEU A 15 -12.35 3.27 -1.55
CA LEU A 15 -12.51 4.68 -1.89
C LEU A 15 -12.61 4.85 -3.40
N VAL A 16 -11.74 4.19 -4.18
CA VAL A 16 -11.80 4.20 -5.65
C VAL A 16 -13.14 3.64 -6.14
N GLU A 17 -13.62 2.55 -5.56
CA GLU A 17 -14.96 1.98 -5.82
C GLU A 17 -16.12 2.95 -5.55
N ARG A 18 -15.91 3.94 -4.68
CA ARG A 18 -16.89 4.98 -4.36
C ARG A 18 -16.71 6.25 -5.20
N GLY A 19 -15.88 6.22 -6.23
CA GLY A 19 -15.65 7.34 -7.15
C GLY A 19 -14.66 8.38 -6.64
N VAL A 20 -13.86 8.07 -5.61
CA VAL A 20 -12.76 8.96 -5.21
C VAL A 20 -11.69 8.96 -6.30
N ARG A 21 -11.46 10.13 -6.90
CA ARG A 21 -10.58 10.28 -8.07
C ARG A 21 -9.09 10.24 -7.75
N PHE A 22 -8.72 10.52 -6.50
CA PHE A 22 -7.32 10.58 -6.08
C PHE A 22 -7.17 10.06 -4.65
N VAL A 23 -6.25 9.11 -4.47
CA VAL A 23 -5.91 8.53 -3.18
C VAL A 23 -4.39 8.49 -3.05
N GLN A 24 -3.86 9.06 -1.97
CA GLN A 24 -2.45 8.94 -1.63
C GLN A 24 -2.29 7.91 -0.50
N LEU A 25 -1.41 6.93 -0.72
CA LEU A 25 -0.97 6.01 0.32
C LEU A 25 0.45 6.40 0.77
N TYR A 26 0.66 6.45 2.07
CA TYR A 26 1.94 6.83 2.67
C TYR A 26 2.29 5.86 3.79
N ASP A 27 3.52 5.35 3.76
CA ASP A 27 4.11 4.55 4.82
C ASP A 27 5.42 5.20 5.28
N ARG A 28 5.60 5.33 6.59
CA ARG A 28 6.73 6.06 7.19
C ARG A 28 7.93 5.14 7.38
N GLY A 29 9.12 5.74 7.48
CA GLY A 29 10.35 5.05 7.92
C GLY A 29 11.44 4.91 6.86
N TRP A 30 11.19 5.30 5.61
CA TRP A 30 12.13 5.13 4.50
C TRP A 30 13.47 5.87 4.65
N ASP A 31 13.58 6.81 5.58
CA ASP A 31 14.78 7.59 5.86
C ASP A 31 15.63 6.96 6.98
N SER A 32 16.14 5.75 6.69
CA SER A 32 16.87 4.95 7.67
C SER A 32 18.34 5.34 7.75
N HIS A 33 18.79 5.73 8.94
CA HIS A 33 20.18 6.19 9.17
C HIS A 33 21.10 5.12 9.77
N THR A 34 20.54 3.98 10.18
CA THR A 34 21.28 2.85 10.76
C THR A 34 20.65 1.55 10.27
N ASP A 35 21.46 0.48 10.18
CA ASP A 35 21.00 -0.86 9.81
C ASP A 35 20.11 -0.91 8.55
N MET A 36 20.49 -0.13 7.52
CA MET A 36 19.71 0.09 6.30
C MET A 36 19.21 -1.22 5.69
N ASP A 37 20.07 -2.23 5.54
CA ASP A 37 19.68 -3.53 4.98
C ASP A 37 18.53 -4.18 5.73
N ARG A 38 18.55 -4.15 7.07
CA ARG A 38 17.50 -4.75 7.90
C ARG A 38 16.21 -3.94 7.79
N GLU A 39 16.33 -2.62 7.90
CA GLU A 39 15.19 -1.72 7.93
C GLU A 39 14.47 -1.69 6.58
N HIS A 40 15.21 -1.53 5.48
CA HIS A 40 14.65 -1.57 4.13
C HIS A 40 14.09 -2.95 3.77
N ARG A 41 14.73 -4.06 4.17
CA ARG A 41 14.09 -5.39 3.97
C ARG A 41 12.75 -5.50 4.68
N ARG A 42 12.64 -4.99 5.92
CA ARG A 42 11.37 -4.97 6.66
C ARG A 42 10.33 -4.12 5.95
N GLN A 43 10.69 -2.91 5.53
CA GLN A 43 9.79 -1.97 4.87
C GLN A 43 9.33 -2.47 3.50
N CYS A 44 10.26 -2.94 2.66
CA CYS A 44 9.92 -3.58 1.39
C CYS A 44 8.98 -4.76 1.60
N GLY A 45 9.25 -5.64 2.57
CA GLY A 45 8.36 -6.77 2.87
C GLY A 45 6.97 -6.37 3.36
N ALA A 46 6.86 -5.23 4.06
CA ALA A 46 5.58 -4.68 4.50
C ALA A 46 4.80 -3.97 3.37
N ALA A 47 5.50 -3.44 2.36
CA ALA A 47 4.90 -2.67 1.26
C ALA A 47 4.54 -3.52 0.04
N ASP A 48 5.39 -4.48 -0.32
CA ASP A 48 5.34 -5.23 -1.58
C ASP A 48 3.99 -5.93 -1.80
N ARG A 49 3.63 -6.86 -0.91
CA ARG A 49 2.39 -7.64 -1.04
C ARG A 49 1.12 -6.78 -1.02
N PRO A 50 0.97 -5.77 -0.14
CA PRO A 50 -0.17 -4.86 -0.18
C PRO A 50 -0.33 -4.08 -1.48
N ILE A 51 0.77 -3.56 -2.04
CA ILE A 51 0.72 -2.79 -3.28
C ILE A 51 0.34 -3.71 -4.43
N ALA A 52 0.98 -4.87 -4.54
CA ALA A 52 0.65 -5.86 -5.56
C ALA A 52 -0.82 -6.27 -5.50
N ALA A 53 -1.36 -6.51 -4.31
CA ALA A 53 -2.77 -6.84 -4.10
C ALA A 53 -3.70 -5.69 -4.50
N LEU A 54 -3.37 -4.44 -4.18
CA LEU A 54 -4.16 -3.27 -4.58
C LEU A 54 -4.22 -3.15 -6.10
N ILE A 55 -3.09 -3.27 -6.79
CA ILE A 55 -3.03 -3.19 -8.27
C ILE A 55 -3.85 -4.32 -8.88
N ALA A 56 -3.69 -5.55 -8.40
CA ALA A 56 -4.45 -6.71 -8.88
C ALA A 56 -5.97 -6.53 -8.66
N ASP A 57 -6.37 -6.07 -7.47
CA ASP A 57 -7.78 -5.81 -7.15
C ASP A 57 -8.39 -4.74 -8.05
N LEU A 58 -7.67 -3.63 -8.31
CA LEU A 58 -8.13 -2.57 -9.19
C LEU A 58 -8.28 -3.09 -10.63
N LYS A 59 -7.31 -3.86 -11.13
CA LYS A 59 -7.37 -4.50 -12.45
C LYS A 59 -8.57 -5.43 -12.58
N GLN A 60 -8.77 -6.31 -11.59
CA GLN A 60 -9.89 -7.26 -11.58
C GLN A 60 -11.26 -6.56 -11.63
N ARG A 61 -11.33 -5.31 -11.17
CA ARG A 61 -12.56 -4.51 -11.08
C ARG A 61 -12.74 -3.54 -12.25
N GLY A 62 -11.81 -3.50 -13.20
CA GLY A 62 -11.82 -2.52 -14.29
C GLY A 62 -11.60 -1.08 -13.80
N LEU A 63 -10.85 -0.90 -12.71
CA LEU A 63 -10.55 0.40 -12.08
C LEU A 63 -9.09 0.82 -12.25
N LEU A 64 -8.29 0.08 -13.02
CA LEU A 64 -6.85 0.35 -13.23
C LEU A 64 -6.55 0.98 -14.59
N ASP A 65 -7.42 0.78 -15.58
CA ASP A 65 -7.19 1.18 -16.98
C ASP A 65 -7.57 2.65 -17.26
#